data_AF-A0A357KY49-F1
#
_entry.id   AF-A0A357KY49-F1
#
_cell.length_a   1.000
_cell.length_b   1.000
_cell.length_c   1.000
_cell.angle_alpha   90.00
_cell.angle_beta   90.00
_cell.angle_gamma   90.00
#
_symmetry.space_group_name_H-M   'P 1'
#
loop_
_entity.id
_entity.type
_entity.pdbx_description
1 polymer ?
#
loop_
_entity_poly.entity_id
_entity_poly.type
_entity_poly.pdbx_seq_one_letter_code
_entity_poly.pdbx_strand_id
1 'polypeptide(L)'
;MTATGQRATQPIGIAAPRLIREFEQWAATGQTYGWIVADSLSVVALKEHLPSLLRFAADQRYGKARSVLPDAFRRGDRDTALDACRVLLQDRDTQYTGISLARRRPFVELLDDLRRIASGPKDCLQKAAEKAVARLTAE
;
A
#
# COMPACT_ATOMS: atom_id res chain seq x y z
N MET A 1 -14.42 -46.22 0.50
CA MET A 1 -14.99 -45.10 -0.28
C MET A 1 -14.61 -43.83 0.44
N THR A 2 -13.65 -43.10 -0.13
CA THR A 2 -12.92 -41.98 0.46
C THR A 2 -13.80 -40.73 0.52
N ALA A 3 -13.92 -40.17 1.71
CA ALA A 3 -14.61 -38.91 1.96
C ALA A 3 -14.00 -37.79 1.11
N THR A 4 -14.81 -37.23 0.23
CA THR A 4 -14.48 -36.10 -0.63
C THR A 4 -14.16 -34.90 0.26
N GLY A 5 -12.93 -34.41 0.15
CA GLY A 5 -12.40 -33.31 0.95
C GLY A 5 -13.31 -32.09 0.89
N GLN A 6 -13.81 -31.69 2.06
CA GLN A 6 -14.25 -30.32 2.30
C GLN A 6 -13.10 -29.40 1.92
N ARG A 7 -13.21 -28.71 0.78
CA ARG A 7 -12.39 -27.53 0.52
C ARG A 7 -12.73 -26.54 1.63
N ALA A 8 -11.84 -26.42 2.61
CA ALA A 8 -11.91 -25.44 3.68
C ALA A 8 -12.13 -24.06 3.06
N THR A 9 -13.38 -23.61 3.02
CA THR A 9 -13.77 -22.40 2.29
C THR A 9 -13.56 -21.15 3.12
N GLN A 10 -12.96 -21.21 4.31
CA GLN A 10 -12.60 -20.03 5.11
C GLN A 10 -11.40 -20.28 6.04
N PRO A 11 -10.30 -19.55 5.80
CA PRO A 11 -9.70 -18.74 6.88
C PRO A 11 -9.46 -17.26 6.50
N ILE A 12 -9.49 -16.92 5.21
CA ILE A 12 -9.08 -15.59 4.70
C ILE A 12 -10.09 -14.50 5.08
N GLY A 13 -11.40 -14.81 5.08
CA GLY A 13 -12.46 -13.84 5.41
C GLY A 13 -12.48 -13.38 6.87
N ILE A 14 -11.87 -14.12 7.79
CA ILE A 14 -11.82 -13.78 9.23
C ILE A 14 -10.50 -13.10 9.61
N ALA A 15 -9.42 -13.35 8.86
CA ALA A 15 -8.09 -12.83 9.17
C ALA A 15 -8.01 -11.31 8.99
N ALA A 16 -8.52 -10.77 7.87
CA ALA A 16 -8.42 -9.34 7.58
C ALA A 16 -9.15 -8.46 8.63
N PRO A 17 -10.40 -8.74 9.05
CA PRO A 17 -11.08 -7.95 10.08
C PRO A 17 -10.41 -7.99 11.46
N ARG A 18 -9.73 -9.09 11.81
CA ARG A 18 -8.94 -9.15 13.05
C ARG A 18 -7.68 -8.31 12.94
N LEU A 19 -6.92 -8.47 11.87
CA LEU A 19 -5.69 -7.71 11.65
C LEU A 19 -5.94 -6.20 11.52
N ILE A 20 -7.09 -5.79 10.96
CA ILE A 20 -7.51 -4.38 10.93
C ILE A 20 -7.62 -3.83 12.37
N ARG A 21 -8.28 -4.56 13.27
CA ARG A 21 -8.41 -4.17 14.68
C ARG A 21 -7.05 -4.13 15.40
N GLU A 22 -6.20 -5.13 15.15
CA GLU A 22 -4.84 -5.14 15.70
C GLU A 22 -4.01 -3.94 15.22
N PHE A 23 -4.13 -3.60 13.93
CA PHE A 23 -3.45 -2.45 13.36
C PHE A 23 -3.93 -1.15 14.01
N GLU A 24 -5.25 -1.00 14.22
CA GLU A 24 -5.82 0.17 14.89
C GLU A 24 -5.33 0.36 16.32
N GLN A 25 -5.19 -0.74 17.08
CA GLN A 25 -4.90 -0.69 18.52
C GLN A 25 -3.40 -0.61 18.83
N TRP A 26 -2.57 -1.36 18.10
CA TRP A 26 -1.20 -1.65 18.54
C TRP A 26 -0.12 -1.16 17.59
N ALA A 27 -0.45 -0.86 16.32
CA ALA A 27 0.58 -0.39 15.38
C ALA A 27 1.17 0.97 15.79
N ALA A 28 0.41 1.80 16.51
CA ALA A 28 0.88 3.07 17.05
C ALA A 28 1.83 2.91 18.25
N THR A 29 1.74 1.79 19.00
CA THR A 29 2.52 1.57 20.22
C THR A 29 3.84 0.84 19.98
N GLY A 30 4.06 0.26 18.79
CA GLY A 30 5.31 -0.40 18.43
C GLY A 30 5.49 -0.55 16.92
N GLN A 31 6.54 0.09 16.38
CA GLN A 31 6.79 0.14 14.93
C GLN A 31 7.00 -1.25 14.30
N THR A 32 7.77 -2.14 14.95
CA THR A 32 7.99 -3.50 14.45
C THR A 32 6.71 -4.32 14.38
N TYR A 33 5.88 -4.24 15.43
CA TYR A 33 4.60 -4.94 15.46
C TYR A 33 3.64 -4.40 14.41
N GLY A 34 3.53 -3.07 14.30
CA GLY A 34 2.74 -2.42 13.25
C GLY A 34 3.16 -2.85 11.85
N TRP A 35 4.46 -2.99 11.61
CA TRP A 35 4.98 -3.46 10.32
C TRP A 35 4.56 -4.91 10.01
N ILE A 36 4.66 -5.83 10.98
CA ILE A 36 4.24 -7.24 10.83
C ILE A 36 2.73 -7.34 10.53
N VAL A 37 1.92 -6.56 11.26
CA VAL A 37 0.46 -6.55 11.05
C VAL A 37 0.11 -5.95 9.69
N ALA A 38 0.76 -4.85 9.28
CA ALA A 38 0.54 -4.26 7.96
C ALA A 38 0.96 -5.18 6.81
N ASP A 39 2.10 -5.87 6.93
CA ASP A 39 2.56 -6.84 5.94
C ASP A 39 1.55 -8.00 5.82
N SER A 40 1.08 -8.53 6.96
CA SER A 40 0.03 -9.56 6.98
C SER A 40 -1.26 -9.07 6.33
N LEU A 41 -1.70 -7.84 6.63
CA LEU A 41 -2.86 -7.20 5.99
C LEU A 41 -2.66 -7.05 4.49
N SER A 42 -1.46 -6.70 4.04
CA SER A 42 -1.13 -6.51 2.63
C SER A 42 -1.38 -7.80 1.81
N VAL A 43 -1.28 -8.96 2.45
CA VAL A 43 -1.51 -10.28 1.84
C VAL A 43 -2.98 -10.68 1.88
N VAL A 44 -3.64 -10.56 3.05
CA VAL A 44 -4.99 -11.12 3.25
C VAL A 44 -6.13 -10.15 2.92
N ALA A 45 -5.86 -8.85 2.79
CA ALA A 45 -6.89 -7.86 2.50
C ALA A 45 -7.55 -8.10 1.14
N LEU A 46 -8.88 -8.16 1.16
CA LEU A 46 -9.77 -8.16 -0.01
C LEU A 46 -10.23 -6.75 -0.38
N LYS A 47 -10.88 -6.60 -1.54
CA LYS A 47 -11.33 -5.29 -2.07
C LYS A 47 -12.18 -4.48 -1.07
N GLU A 48 -13.06 -5.14 -0.34
CA GLU A 48 -13.92 -4.52 0.69
C GLU A 48 -13.14 -3.86 1.84
N HIS A 49 -11.87 -4.25 2.04
CA HIS A 49 -11.02 -3.73 3.11
C HIS A 49 -10.19 -2.51 2.67
N LEU A 50 -10.11 -2.24 1.36
CA LEU A 50 -9.26 -1.18 0.83
C LEU A 50 -9.59 0.23 1.39
N PRO A 51 -10.86 0.60 1.64
CA PRO A 51 -11.18 1.87 2.31
C PRO A 51 -10.51 2.01 3.69
N SER A 52 -10.51 0.94 4.49
CA SER A 52 -9.83 0.93 5.80
C SER A 52 -8.32 1.06 5.66
N LEU A 53 -7.73 0.34 4.71
CA LEU A 53 -6.29 0.42 4.44
C LEU A 53 -5.88 1.82 3.94
N LEU A 54 -6.73 2.48 3.14
CA LEU A 54 -6.47 3.83 2.66
C LEU A 54 -6.46 4.84 3.82
N ARG A 55 -7.41 4.71 4.75
CA ARG A 55 -7.42 5.50 5.99
C ARG A 55 -6.13 5.28 6.80
N PHE A 56 -5.67 4.04 6.92
CA PHE A 56 -4.40 3.73 7.60
C PHE A 56 -3.19 4.33 6.92
N ALA A 57 -3.12 4.28 5.59
CA ALA A 57 -2.05 4.90 4.82
C ALA A 57 -2.00 6.44 4.99
N ALA A 58 -3.15 7.09 5.23
CA ALA A 58 -3.23 8.53 5.45
C ALA A 58 -2.90 8.98 6.88
N ASP A 59 -3.05 8.10 7.87
CA ASP A 59 -2.97 8.48 9.28
C ASP A 59 -1.53 8.34 9.84
N GLN A 60 -0.85 9.47 10.00
CA GLN A 60 0.55 9.55 10.45
C GLN A 60 0.83 8.87 11.80
N ARG A 61 -0.18 8.63 12.63
CA ARG A 61 -0.02 7.92 13.92
C ARG A 61 0.53 6.50 13.74
N TYR A 62 0.35 5.89 12.57
CA TYR A 62 0.87 4.56 12.24
C TYR A 62 2.32 4.54 11.73
N GLY A 63 2.99 5.71 11.66
CA GLY A 63 4.42 5.81 11.34
C GLY A 63 4.82 5.09 10.05
N LYS A 64 5.92 4.33 10.10
CA LYS A 64 6.49 3.63 8.92
C LYS A 64 5.72 2.37 8.53
N ALA A 65 4.87 1.84 9.42
CA ALA A 65 4.03 0.68 9.10
C ALA A 65 3.05 0.96 7.93
N ARG A 66 2.73 2.23 7.67
CA ARG A 66 1.95 2.64 6.49
C ARG A 66 2.58 2.25 5.16
N SER A 67 3.91 2.13 5.11
CA SER A 67 4.67 1.87 3.89
C SER A 67 4.49 0.46 3.32
N VAL A 68 3.93 -0.50 4.08
CA VAL A 68 3.78 -1.92 3.68
C VAL A 68 2.35 -2.30 3.24
N LEU A 69 1.38 -1.39 3.42
CA LEU A 69 -0.01 -1.61 2.97
C LEU A 69 -0.25 -1.68 1.43
N PRO A 70 0.56 -1.08 0.54
CA PRO A 70 0.12 -0.86 -0.85
C PRO A 70 0.12 -2.05 -1.79
N ASP A 71 0.70 -3.19 -1.41
CA ASP A 71 0.52 -4.42 -2.19
C ASP A 71 -0.96 -4.88 -2.18
N ALA A 72 -1.74 -4.47 -1.19
CA ALA A 72 -3.19 -4.64 -1.20
C ALA A 72 -3.87 -3.75 -2.26
N PHE A 73 -3.46 -2.48 -2.39
CA PHE A 73 -4.07 -1.55 -3.36
C PHE A 73 -3.84 -1.95 -4.82
N ARG A 74 -2.77 -2.71 -5.11
CA ARG A 74 -2.55 -3.29 -6.44
C ARG A 74 -3.73 -4.17 -6.91
N ARG A 75 -4.45 -4.80 -5.97
CA ARG A 75 -5.58 -5.70 -6.26
C ARG A 75 -6.92 -4.97 -6.34
N GLY A 76 -6.95 -3.68 -6.00
CA GLY A 76 -8.14 -2.82 -6.08
C GLY A 76 -8.48 -2.37 -7.50
N ASP A 77 -9.61 -1.68 -7.63
CA ASP A 77 -9.90 -0.88 -8.81
C ASP A 77 -8.88 0.26 -9.00
N ARG A 78 -8.94 0.90 -10.16
CA ARG A 78 -7.97 1.92 -10.57
C ARG A 78 -7.98 3.11 -9.62
N ASP A 79 -9.16 3.57 -9.24
CA ASP A 79 -9.37 4.80 -8.50
C ASP A 79 -8.88 4.66 -7.07
N THR A 80 -9.19 3.54 -6.41
CA THR A 80 -8.68 3.23 -5.08
C THR A 80 -7.16 3.20 -5.03
N ALA A 81 -6.51 2.64 -6.06
CA ALA A 81 -5.06 2.59 -6.12
C ALA A 81 -4.43 3.94 -6.47
N LEU A 82 -5.10 4.76 -7.29
CA LEU A 82 -4.69 6.13 -7.56
C LEU A 82 -4.75 6.97 -6.28
N ASP A 83 -5.84 6.87 -5.52
CA ASP A 83 -6.00 7.59 -4.24
C ASP A 83 -4.97 7.13 -3.20
N ALA A 84 -4.70 5.83 -3.12
CA ALA A 84 -3.62 5.31 -2.29
C ALA A 84 -2.26 5.88 -2.69
N CYS A 85 -1.94 5.94 -4.00
CA CYS A 85 -0.73 6.58 -4.48
C CYS A 85 -0.66 8.05 -4.05
N ARG A 86 -1.73 8.83 -4.24
CA ARG A 86 -1.78 10.25 -3.86
C ARG A 86 -1.46 10.43 -2.39
N VAL A 87 -2.08 9.64 -1.53
CA VAL A 87 -1.85 9.65 -0.08
C VAL A 87 -0.39 9.34 0.26
N LEU A 88 0.14 8.24 -0.29
CA LEU A 88 1.49 7.77 0.05
C LEU A 88 2.59 8.71 -0.45
N LEU A 89 2.37 9.44 -1.54
CA LEU A 89 3.32 10.39 -2.11
C LEU A 89 3.50 11.66 -1.26
N GLN A 90 2.55 12.00 -0.37
CA GLN A 90 2.61 13.21 0.46
C GLN A 90 3.61 13.10 1.63
N ASP A 91 4.01 11.90 2.02
CA ASP A 91 4.79 11.67 3.23
C ASP A 91 6.07 10.91 2.91
N ARG A 92 7.22 11.47 3.33
CA ARG A 92 8.55 10.93 3.03
C ARG A 92 8.73 9.48 3.51
N ASP A 93 8.08 9.08 4.61
CA ASP A 93 8.16 7.71 5.14
C ASP A 93 7.42 6.69 4.24
N THR A 94 6.46 7.13 3.44
CA THR A 94 5.66 6.28 2.55
C THR A 94 5.88 6.56 1.06
N GLN A 95 6.61 7.63 0.75
CA GLN A 95 6.77 8.16 -0.61
C GLN A 95 7.42 7.13 -1.54
N TYR A 96 8.41 6.37 -1.05
CA TYR A 96 9.00 5.28 -1.84
C TYR A 96 7.93 4.28 -2.30
N THR A 97 7.00 3.93 -1.41
CA THR A 97 5.97 2.96 -1.75
C THR A 97 4.89 3.54 -2.67
N GLY A 98 4.54 4.82 -2.52
CA GLY A 98 3.71 5.54 -3.49
C GLY A 98 4.31 5.53 -4.90
N ILE A 99 5.62 5.79 -5.03
CA ILE A 99 6.35 5.71 -6.30
C ILE A 99 6.36 4.28 -6.86
N SER A 100 6.62 3.28 -6.01
CA SER A 100 6.63 1.87 -6.40
C SER A 100 5.28 1.42 -6.94
N LEU A 101 4.19 1.82 -6.29
CA LEU A 101 2.82 1.55 -6.75
C LEU A 101 2.55 2.21 -8.11
N ALA A 102 2.89 3.50 -8.28
CA ALA A 102 2.73 4.24 -9.54
C ALA A 102 3.56 3.64 -10.70
N ARG A 103 4.73 3.06 -10.41
CA ARG A 103 5.55 2.38 -11.43
C ARG A 103 4.95 1.05 -11.88
N ARG A 104 4.33 0.31 -10.95
CA ARG A 104 3.71 -0.99 -11.22
C ARG A 104 2.33 -0.85 -11.88
N ARG A 105 1.63 0.24 -11.57
CA ARG A 105 0.33 0.59 -12.16
C ARG A 105 0.41 2.06 -12.63
N PRO A 106 0.69 2.30 -13.92
CA PRO A 106 0.96 3.64 -14.41
C PRO A 106 -0.28 4.53 -14.29
N PHE A 107 -0.11 5.66 -13.61
CA PHE A 107 -1.13 6.68 -13.39
C PHE A 107 -0.61 8.02 -13.92
N VAL A 108 -1.00 8.38 -15.15
CA VAL A 108 -0.58 9.64 -15.80
C VAL A 108 -0.90 10.87 -14.97
N GLU A 109 -1.94 10.80 -14.14
CA GLU A 109 -2.38 11.83 -13.21
C GLU A 109 -1.36 12.15 -12.12
N LEU A 110 -0.37 11.27 -11.89
CA LEU A 110 0.69 11.45 -10.90
C LEU A 110 1.99 12.02 -11.50
N LEU A 111 2.03 12.30 -12.81
CA LEU A 111 3.26 12.71 -13.49
C LEU A 111 3.90 13.96 -12.86
N ASP A 112 3.10 14.96 -12.50
CA ASP A 112 3.63 16.20 -11.93
C ASP A 112 4.18 16.00 -10.52
N ASP A 113 3.53 15.17 -9.70
CA ASP A 113 4.03 14.81 -8.37
C ASP A 113 5.33 14.01 -8.48
N LEU A 114 5.39 13.03 -9.40
CA LEU A 114 6.58 12.23 -9.63
C LEU A 114 7.75 13.06 -10.19
N ARG A 115 7.47 14.01 -11.10
CA ARG A 115 8.49 14.96 -11.61
C ARG A 115 9.03 15.84 -10.49
N ARG A 116 8.16 16.35 -9.62
CA ARG A 116 8.56 17.16 -8.46
C ARG A 116 9.52 16.37 -7.55
N ILE A 117 9.22 15.09 -7.29
CA ILE A 117 10.09 14.22 -6.50
C ILE A 117 11.41 13.93 -7.23
N ALA A 118 11.37 13.67 -8.54
CA ALA A 118 12.56 13.43 -9.37
C ALA A 118 13.50 14.64 -9.44
N SER A 119 12.96 15.86 -9.32
CA SER A 119 13.75 17.10 -9.22
C SER A 119 14.23 17.42 -7.80
N GLY A 120 13.93 16.58 -6.82
CA GLY A 120 14.28 16.76 -5.41
C GLY A 120 15.74 16.39 -5.06
N PRO A 121 16.04 16.23 -3.76
CA PRO A 121 17.36 15.84 -3.27
C PRO A 121 17.86 14.54 -3.90
N LYS A 122 19.18 14.44 -4.15
CA LYS A 122 19.79 13.24 -4.75
C LYS A 122 19.81 12.06 -3.79
N ASP A 123 18.73 11.30 -3.75
CA ASP A 123 18.56 10.12 -2.90
C ASP A 123 17.84 8.96 -3.63
N CYS A 124 17.42 7.95 -2.87
CA CYS A 124 16.72 6.79 -3.41
C CYS A 124 15.31 7.13 -3.95
N LEU A 125 14.64 8.15 -3.39
CA LEU A 125 13.31 8.59 -3.81
C LEU A 125 13.40 9.29 -5.17
N GLN A 126 14.40 10.15 -5.36
CA GLN A 126 14.68 10.80 -6.64
C GLN A 126 14.84 9.75 -7.76
N LYS A 127 15.76 8.80 -7.58
CA LYS A 127 16.03 7.73 -8.57
C LYS A 127 14.81 6.85 -8.82
N ALA A 128 14.00 6.59 -7.79
CA ALA A 128 12.77 5.82 -7.94
C ALA A 128 11.74 6.59 -8.77
N ALA A 129 11.61 7.90 -8.52
CA ALA A 129 10.68 8.78 -9.22
C ALA A 129 11.07 8.96 -10.69
N GLU A 130 12.35 9.15 -11.00
CA GLU A 130 12.85 9.19 -12.39
C GLU A 130 12.45 7.93 -13.18
N LYS A 131 12.62 6.74 -12.57
CA LYS A 131 12.21 5.47 -13.18
C LYS A 131 10.70 5.37 -13.37
N ALA A 132 9.92 5.92 -12.45
CA ALA A 132 8.47 5.97 -12.59
C ALA A 132 8.09 6.91 -13.74
N VAL A 133 8.59 8.15 -13.76
CA VAL A 133 8.35 9.12 -14.84
C VAL A 133 8.69 8.52 -16.21
N ALA A 134 9.90 7.96 -16.35
CA ALA A 134 10.34 7.35 -17.60
C ALA A 134 9.38 6.24 -18.06
N ARG A 135 8.83 5.44 -17.14
CA ARG A 135 7.85 4.40 -17.49
C ARG A 135 6.49 4.96 -17.89
N LEU A 136 6.04 6.06 -17.29
CA LEU A 136 4.78 6.71 -17.63
C LEU A 136 4.85 7.51 -18.93
N THR A 137 6.05 7.91 -19.38
CA THR A 137 6.25 8.67 -20.63
C THR A 137 6.78 7.84 -21.78
N ALA A 138 7.05 6.54 -21.58
CA ALA A 138 7.57 5.64 -22.61
C ALA A 138 6.46 5.06 -23.52
N GLU A 139 5.40 5.83 -23.76
CA GLU A 139 4.41 5.53 -24.80
C GLU A 139 4.93 5.90 -26.18
#